data_AF-A0A521KQI8-F1
#
_entry.id   AF-A0A521KQI8-F1
#
_cell.length_a   1.000
_cell.length_b   1.000
_cell.length_c   1.000
_cell.angle_alpha   90.00
_cell.angle_beta   90.00
_cell.angle_gamma   90.00
#
_symmetry.space_group_name_H-M   'P 1'
#
loop_
_entity.id
_entity.type
_entity.pdbx_description
1 polymer ?
#
loop_
_entity_poly.entity_id
_entity_poly.type
_entity_poly.pdbx_seq_one_letter_code
_entity_poly.pdbx_strand_id
1 'polypeptide(L)'
;MDDHADRAVASAEPAAPVPSTRPGWRLLVLALVLVLGAGFVYLNRAQLPAAASAARQADIAFLVGAAGVAALYVLNQGAMYQAAYRAAGLSLPFGRAFKLGNAARFLNLVVMNSGDMAGLALFLRDARGRGQSRGAVVSAYMLVSVLGHWVFGALLAGALLLAASDGQVTKVELIATSIFALYSLSWAGLLVAAARSRAALRRLHAVPGTALAALRRLLRLTPLDRSSSHEAADELYDAIGFMLARPRALLI
;
A
#
# COMPACT_ATOMS: atom_id res chain seq x y z
N MET A 1 -58.98 35.03 26.21
CA MET A 1 -59.43 33.63 26.28
C MET A 1 -60.02 33.33 24.92
N ASP A 2 -59.42 32.58 24.00
CA ASP A 2 -58.32 31.63 24.01
C ASP A 2 -57.90 31.47 22.53
N ASP A 3 -56.66 31.74 22.12
CA ASP A 3 -56.27 31.41 20.73
C ASP A 3 -54.74 31.33 20.46
N HIS A 4 -53.93 30.84 21.40
CA HIS A 4 -52.48 30.75 21.18
C HIS A 4 -51.80 29.45 21.65
N ALA A 5 -52.54 28.38 21.95
CA ALA A 5 -51.96 27.16 22.54
C ALA A 5 -51.80 25.94 21.60
N ASP A 6 -52.22 26.00 20.32
CA ASP A 6 -52.41 24.76 19.52
C ASP A 6 -51.47 24.56 18.31
N ARG A 7 -50.32 25.23 18.25
CA ARG A 7 -49.36 25.11 17.11
C ARG A 7 -47.97 24.58 17.47
N ALA A 8 -47.86 23.66 18.43
CA ALA A 8 -46.54 23.14 18.85
C ALA A 8 -46.34 21.62 18.72
N VAL A 9 -47.20 20.88 18.01
CA VAL A 9 -47.05 19.42 17.85
C VAL A 9 -47.36 18.95 16.43
N ALA A 10 -46.57 19.36 15.43
CA ALA A 10 -46.62 18.71 14.10
C ALA A 10 -45.39 19.01 13.25
N SER A 11 -44.24 18.40 13.55
CA SER A 11 -43.19 18.08 12.55
C SER A 11 -42.04 17.29 13.20
N ALA A 12 -42.35 16.11 13.74
CA ALA A 12 -41.31 15.09 13.94
C ALA A 12 -41.02 14.47 12.57
N GLU A 13 -39.93 14.91 11.94
CA GLU A 13 -39.42 14.36 10.69
C GLU A 13 -39.16 12.85 10.85
N PRO A 14 -39.74 11.98 9.99
CA PRO A 14 -39.57 10.54 10.13
C PRO A 14 -38.09 10.18 9.93
N ALA A 15 -37.47 9.61 10.97
CA ALA A 15 -36.08 9.17 10.95
C ALA A 15 -35.84 8.25 9.74
N ALA A 16 -34.89 8.63 8.89
CA ALA A 16 -34.53 7.87 7.70
C ALA A 16 -34.19 6.41 8.06
N PRO A 17 -34.65 5.41 7.28
CA PRO A 17 -34.37 4.01 7.57
C PRO A 17 -32.88 3.73 7.52
N VAL A 18 -32.33 3.20 8.61
CA VAL A 18 -30.94 2.74 8.70
C VAL A 18 -30.74 1.62 7.67
N PRO A 19 -29.81 1.73 6.70
CA PRO A 19 -29.60 0.69 5.71
C PRO A 19 -29.13 -0.60 6.38
N SER A 20 -30.01 -1.62 6.38
CA SER A 20 -29.65 -2.97 6.82
C SER A 20 -28.54 -3.51 5.91
N THR A 21 -27.36 -3.75 6.48
CA THR A 21 -26.24 -4.36 5.76
C THR A 21 -26.54 -5.83 5.54
N ARG A 22 -26.95 -6.20 4.33
CA ARG A 22 -27.23 -7.61 4.00
C ARG A 22 -25.93 -8.43 4.10
N PRO A 23 -25.88 -9.51 4.91
CA PRO A 23 -24.66 -10.28 5.18
C PRO A 23 -24.15 -11.13 3.99
N GLY A 24 -24.87 -11.17 2.87
CA GLY A 24 -24.61 -12.09 1.75
C GLY A 24 -23.24 -11.96 1.09
N TRP A 25 -22.68 -10.76 0.98
CA TRP A 25 -21.37 -10.58 0.32
C TRP A 25 -20.22 -11.19 1.13
N ARG A 26 -20.29 -11.16 2.47
CA ARG A 26 -19.26 -11.76 3.34
C ARG A 26 -19.27 -13.27 3.20
N LEU A 27 -20.46 -13.87 3.14
CA LEU A 27 -20.64 -15.30 2.89
C LEU A 27 -20.14 -15.70 1.50
N LEU A 28 -20.40 -14.89 0.47
CA LEU A 28 -19.87 -15.14 -0.88
C LEU A 28 -18.33 -15.08 -0.92
N VAL A 29 -17.73 -14.05 -0.31
CA VAL A 29 -16.26 -13.95 -0.21
C VAL A 29 -15.69 -15.11 0.58
N LEU A 30 -16.30 -15.48 1.71
CA LEU A 30 -15.87 -16.63 2.50
C LEU A 30 -15.97 -17.94 1.72
N ALA A 31 -17.08 -18.18 1.03
CA ALA A 31 -17.26 -19.36 0.19
C ALA A 31 -16.22 -19.41 -0.94
N LEU A 32 -15.95 -18.27 -1.60
CA LEU A 32 -14.90 -18.18 -2.62
C LEU A 32 -13.52 -18.51 -2.05
N VAL A 33 -13.16 -17.93 -0.89
CA VAL A 33 -11.89 -18.21 -0.21
C VAL A 33 -11.77 -19.69 0.14
N LEU A 34 -12.84 -20.31 0.65
CA LEU A 34 -12.85 -21.74 0.98
C LEU A 34 -12.68 -22.62 -0.26
N VAL A 35 -13.38 -22.32 -1.36
CA VAL A 35 -13.26 -23.06 -2.62
C VAL A 35 -11.86 -22.92 -3.21
N LEU A 36 -11.30 -21.70 -3.23
CA LEU A 36 -9.93 -21.47 -3.70
C LEU A 36 -8.90 -22.18 -2.82
N GLY A 37 -9.08 -22.15 -1.49
CA GLY A 37 -8.22 -22.86 -0.56
C GLY A 37 -8.29 -24.38 -0.75
N ALA A 38 -9.49 -24.95 -0.88
CA ALA A 38 -9.68 -26.37 -1.14
C ALA A 38 -9.09 -26.78 -2.50
N GLY A 39 -9.31 -25.96 -3.53
CA GLY A 39 -8.72 -26.16 -4.87
C GLY A 39 -7.20 -26.14 -4.83
N PHE A 40 -6.59 -25.19 -4.11
CA PHE A 40 -5.14 -25.14 -3.93
C PHE A 40 -4.60 -26.40 -3.24
N VAL A 41 -5.24 -26.86 -2.17
CA VAL A 41 -4.88 -28.09 -1.45
C VAL A 41 -5.00 -29.31 -2.36
N TYR A 42 -6.08 -29.41 -3.13
CA TYR A 42 -6.31 -30.51 -4.06
C TYR A 42 -5.26 -30.54 -5.19
N LEU A 43 -4.98 -29.40 -5.81
CA LEU A 43 -4.00 -29.27 -6.90
C LEU A 43 -2.57 -29.56 -6.43
N ASN A 44 -2.23 -29.23 -5.18
CA ASN A 44 -0.89 -29.42 -4.61
C ASN A 44 -0.79 -30.67 -3.72
N ARG A 45 -1.78 -31.58 -3.75
CA ARG A 45 -1.84 -32.74 -2.85
C ARG A 45 -0.60 -33.63 -2.88
N ALA A 46 0.07 -33.71 -4.02
CA ALA A 46 1.29 -34.51 -4.20
C ALA A 46 2.50 -33.94 -3.43
N GLN A 47 2.50 -32.63 -3.14
CA GLN A 47 3.58 -31.95 -2.41
C GLN A 47 3.32 -31.90 -0.90
N LEU A 48 2.07 -32.10 -0.47
CA LEU A 48 1.69 -32.05 0.94
C LEU A 48 2.45 -33.04 1.83
N PRO A 49 2.70 -34.30 1.44
CA PRO A 49 3.47 -35.23 2.27
C PRO A 49 4.90 -34.77 2.49
N ALA A 50 5.54 -34.22 1.45
CA ALA A 50 6.90 -33.70 1.55
C ALA A 50 6.96 -32.48 2.48
N ALA A 51 6.03 -31.53 2.32
CA ALA A 51 5.92 -30.36 3.19
C ALA A 51 5.61 -30.75 4.65
N ALA A 52 4.70 -31.72 4.86
CA ALA A 52 4.36 -32.21 6.19
C ALA A 52 5.52 -32.94 6.86
N SER A 53 6.29 -33.73 6.10
CA SER A 53 7.50 -34.39 6.59
C SER A 53 8.57 -33.37 6.99
N ALA A 54 8.82 -32.38 6.14
CA ALA A 54 9.74 -31.27 6.43
C ALA A 54 9.31 -30.48 7.67
N ALA A 55 8.01 -30.19 7.82
CA ALA A 55 7.48 -29.50 8.99
C ALA A 55 7.63 -30.31 10.29
N ARG A 56 7.48 -31.64 10.23
CA ARG A 56 7.67 -32.52 11.40
C ARG A 56 9.13 -32.66 11.82
N GLN A 57 10.04 -32.58 10.85
CA GLN A 57 11.49 -32.66 11.08
C GLN A 57 12.13 -31.29 11.31
N ALA A 58 11.34 -30.22 11.31
CA ALA A 58 11.85 -28.87 11.49
C ALA A 58 12.42 -28.71 12.90
N ASP A 59 13.65 -28.22 12.97
CA ASP A 59 14.30 -27.88 14.22
C ASP A 59 13.58 -26.67 14.85
N ILE A 60 13.14 -26.84 16.09
CA ILE A 60 12.42 -25.83 16.86
C ILE A 60 13.26 -24.56 17.05
N ALA A 61 14.58 -24.68 17.21
CA ALA A 61 15.46 -23.52 17.36
C ALA A 61 15.42 -22.65 16.10
N PHE A 62 15.41 -23.26 14.91
CA PHE A 62 15.24 -22.54 13.65
C PHE A 62 13.85 -21.91 13.54
N LEU A 63 12.78 -22.60 13.95
CA LEU A 63 11.43 -22.04 13.94
C LEU A 63 11.28 -20.83 14.88
N VAL A 64 11.85 -20.91 16.08
CA VAL A 64 11.87 -19.80 17.05
C VAL A 64 12.70 -18.63 16.51
N GLY A 65 13.86 -18.91 15.91
CA GLY A 65 14.68 -17.90 15.25
C GLY A 65 13.93 -17.19 14.13
N ALA A 66 13.28 -17.95 13.24
CA ALA A 66 12.47 -17.42 12.16
C ALA A 66 11.29 -16.57 12.68
N ALA A 67 10.60 -17.04 13.72
CA ALA A 67 9.53 -16.29 14.38
C ALA A 67 10.04 -14.99 15.00
N GLY A 68 11.23 -15.01 15.61
CA GLY A 68 11.89 -13.82 16.15
C GLY A 68 12.22 -12.80 15.07
N VAL A 69 12.82 -13.23 13.96
CA VAL A 69 13.09 -12.36 12.80
C VAL A 69 11.80 -11.78 12.23
N ALA A 70 10.75 -12.59 12.09
CA ALA A 70 9.45 -12.13 11.63
C ALA A 70 8.83 -11.09 12.58
N ALA A 71 8.92 -11.29 13.90
CA ALA A 71 8.45 -10.34 14.89
C ALA A 71 9.24 -9.01 14.82
N LEU A 72 10.56 -9.07 14.70
CA LEU A 72 11.42 -7.90 14.52
C LEU A 72 11.06 -7.14 13.24
N TYR A 73 10.80 -7.84 12.15
CA TYR A 73 10.37 -7.23 10.90
C TYR A 73 9.05 -6.46 11.05
N VAL A 74 8.06 -7.05 11.72
CA VAL A 74 6.74 -6.43 11.99
C VAL A 74 6.88 -5.21 12.90
N LEU A 75 7.76 -5.26 13.90
CA LEU A 75 8.07 -4.13 14.78
C LEU A 75 8.79 -3.01 14.04
N ASN A 76 9.79 -3.35 13.22
CA ASN A 76 10.53 -2.41 12.38
C ASN A 76 9.58 -1.64 11.45
N GLN A 77 8.56 -2.30 10.90
CA GLN A 77 7.54 -1.62 10.10
C GLN A 77 6.79 -0.52 10.87
N GLY A 78 6.41 -0.78 12.11
CA GLY A 78 5.79 0.24 12.98
C GLY A 78 6.75 1.40 13.25
N ALA A 79 8.03 1.10 13.49
CA ALA A 79 9.07 2.10 13.73
C ALA A 79 9.33 2.97 12.49
N MET A 80 9.35 2.38 11.29
CA MET A 80 9.50 3.10 10.03
C MET A 80 8.38 4.10 9.80
N TYR A 81 7.11 3.70 10.01
CA TYR A 81 5.99 4.64 9.91
C TYR A 81 6.06 5.73 10.97
N GLN A 82 6.43 5.41 12.20
CA GLN A 82 6.62 6.42 13.25
C GLN A 82 7.72 7.43 12.88
N ALA A 83 8.85 6.95 12.37
CA ALA A 83 9.96 7.79 11.93
C ALA A 83 9.56 8.69 10.75
N ALA A 84 8.89 8.13 9.74
CA ALA A 84 8.41 8.88 8.58
C ALA A 84 7.36 9.94 8.96
N TYR A 85 6.46 9.63 9.89
CA TYR A 85 5.51 10.62 10.41
C TYR A 85 6.22 11.77 11.12
N ARG A 86 7.21 11.47 11.98
CA ARG A 86 8.02 12.52 12.63
C ARG A 86 8.77 13.37 11.60
N ALA A 87 9.35 12.76 10.58
CA ALA A 87 10.04 13.47 9.50
C ALA A 87 9.09 14.38 8.70
N ALA A 88 7.81 14.03 8.59
CA ALA A 88 6.77 14.86 7.98
C ALA A 88 6.16 15.90 8.95
N GLY A 89 6.70 16.05 10.16
CA GLY A 89 6.21 16.97 11.18
C GLY A 89 4.91 16.51 11.88
N LEU A 90 4.60 15.21 11.83
CA LEU A 90 3.41 14.62 12.44
C LEU A 90 3.76 13.79 13.69
N SER A 91 2.85 13.78 14.66
CA SER A 91 2.97 12.91 15.83
C SER A 91 2.16 11.63 15.64
N LEU A 92 2.86 10.49 15.65
CA LEU A 92 2.23 9.16 15.65
C LEU A 92 2.90 8.29 16.72
N PRO A 93 2.18 7.91 17.79
CA PRO A 93 2.75 7.04 18.81
C PRO A 93 3.02 5.65 18.24
N PHE A 94 4.10 5.00 18.67
CA PHE A 94 4.56 3.72 18.13
C PHE A 94 3.46 2.65 18.07
N GLY A 95 2.69 2.47 19.15
CA GLY A 95 1.61 1.46 19.18
C GLY A 95 0.53 1.69 18.12
N ARG A 96 0.26 2.95 17.74
CA ARG A 96 -0.67 3.26 16.65
C ARG A 96 -0.01 3.11 15.28
N ALA A 97 1.24 3.54 15.14
CA ALA A 97 2.04 3.31 13.92
C ALA A 97 2.17 1.82 13.59
N PHE A 98 2.40 0.99 14.61
CA PHE A 98 2.45 -0.46 14.51
C PHE A 98 1.12 -1.05 14.02
N LYS A 99 -0.01 -0.67 14.63
CA LYS A 99 -1.34 -1.17 14.23
C LYS A 99 -1.71 -0.73 12.81
N LEU A 100 -1.58 0.57 12.51
CA LEU A 100 -1.90 1.12 11.19
C LEU A 100 -0.97 0.56 10.10
N GLY A 101 0.34 0.52 10.36
CA GLY A 101 1.33 0.03 9.41
C GLY A 101 1.13 -1.44 9.05
N ASN A 102 0.82 -2.30 10.03
CA ASN A 102 0.54 -3.70 9.77
C ASN A 102 -0.83 -3.93 9.10
N ALA A 103 -1.86 -3.17 9.47
CA ALA A 103 -3.15 -3.22 8.78
C ALA A 103 -3.04 -2.75 7.32
N ALA A 104 -2.27 -1.70 7.08
CA ALA A 104 -1.97 -1.20 5.73
C ALA A 104 -1.22 -2.24 4.90
N ARG A 105 -0.19 -2.86 5.48
CA ARG A 105 0.54 -3.96 4.84
C ARG A 105 -0.36 -5.14 4.50
N PHE A 106 -1.22 -5.55 5.43
CA PHE A 106 -2.18 -6.62 5.19
C PHE A 106 -3.10 -6.28 4.00
N LEU A 107 -3.63 -5.06 3.95
CA LEU A 107 -4.45 -4.61 2.82
C LEU A 107 -3.66 -4.59 1.50
N ASN A 108 -2.42 -4.11 1.51
CA ASN A 108 -1.59 -4.11 0.30
C ASN A 108 -1.33 -5.53 -0.21
N LEU A 109 -1.12 -6.49 0.68
CA LEU A 109 -0.95 -7.90 0.33
C LEU A 109 -2.24 -8.53 -0.21
N VAL A 110 -3.39 -8.25 0.42
CA VAL A 110 -4.68 -8.89 0.07
C VAL A 110 -5.29 -8.30 -1.20
N VAL A 111 -5.24 -6.97 -1.35
CA VAL A 111 -5.87 -6.28 -2.49
C VAL A 111 -5.01 -6.41 -3.75
N MET A 112 -3.77 -6.89 -3.63
CA MET A 112 -2.82 -7.07 -4.74
C MET A 112 -2.78 -5.81 -5.64
N ASN A 113 -2.74 -4.65 -5.00
CA ASN A 113 -2.73 -3.38 -5.70
C ASN A 113 -1.29 -3.02 -6.09
N SER A 114 -1.06 -2.72 -7.37
CA SER A 114 0.24 -2.51 -8.02
C SER A 114 1.03 -1.28 -7.53
N GLY A 115 0.67 -0.66 -6.41
CA GLY A 115 1.28 0.57 -5.95
C GLY A 115 1.20 0.84 -4.45
N ASP A 116 0.95 -0.17 -3.61
CA ASP A 116 0.90 0.01 -2.14
C ASP A 116 -0.13 1.05 -1.63
N MET A 117 -1.12 1.45 -2.44
CA MET A 117 -2.04 2.53 -2.09
C MET A 117 -3.25 2.09 -1.26
N ALA A 118 -3.53 0.78 -1.17
CA ALA A 118 -4.70 0.29 -0.44
C ALA A 118 -4.61 0.65 1.06
N GLY A 119 -3.41 0.53 1.63
CA GLY A 119 -3.13 0.88 3.01
C GLY A 119 -3.19 2.39 3.32
N LEU A 120 -2.99 3.27 2.34
CA LEU A 120 -3.01 4.72 2.53
C LEU A 120 -4.38 5.21 3.04
N ALA A 121 -5.47 4.56 2.60
CA ALA A 121 -6.82 4.92 3.03
C ALA A 121 -7.00 4.81 4.56
N LEU A 122 -6.34 3.84 5.21
CA LEU A 122 -6.38 3.69 6.67
C LEU A 122 -5.71 4.86 7.37
N PHE A 123 -4.55 5.28 6.87
CA PHE A 123 -3.81 6.42 7.41
C PHE A 123 -4.54 7.74 7.19
N LEU A 124 -5.15 7.94 6.01
CA LEU A 124 -5.97 9.13 5.74
C LEU A 124 -7.20 9.22 6.64
N ARG A 125 -7.83 8.08 6.92
CA ARG A 125 -8.97 8.00 7.86
C ARG A 125 -8.55 8.33 9.29
N ASP A 126 -7.43 7.77 9.77
CA ASP A 126 -6.88 8.09 11.10
C ASP A 126 -6.52 9.58 11.21
N ALA A 127 -5.84 10.10 10.19
CA ALA A 127 -5.44 11.50 10.11
C ALA A 127 -6.62 12.47 10.17
N ARG A 128 -7.71 12.17 9.45
CA ARG A 128 -8.95 12.97 9.47
C ARG A 128 -9.55 13.03 10.87
N GLY A 129 -9.58 11.90 11.58
CA GLY A 129 -10.04 11.85 12.97
C GLY A 129 -9.17 12.64 13.95
N ARG A 130 -7.95 13.01 13.54
CA ARG A 130 -6.97 13.75 14.36
C ARG A 130 -6.69 15.16 13.85
N GLY A 131 -7.41 15.63 12.83
CA GLY A 131 -7.17 16.95 12.22
C GLY A 131 -5.77 17.12 11.60
N GLN A 132 -5.11 16.03 11.20
CA GLN A 132 -3.78 16.10 10.59
C GLN A 132 -3.85 16.49 9.11
N SER A 133 -2.81 17.18 8.63
CA SER A 133 -2.70 17.54 7.22
C SER A 133 -2.68 16.30 6.33
N ARG A 134 -3.65 16.22 5.40
CA ARG A 134 -3.75 15.15 4.39
C ARG A 134 -2.46 15.03 3.59
N GLY A 135 -1.88 16.17 3.18
CA GLY A 135 -0.62 16.18 2.43
C GLY A 135 0.52 15.53 3.22
N ALA A 136 0.75 15.98 4.46
CA ALA A 136 1.82 15.44 5.31
C ALA A 136 1.67 13.92 5.59
N VAL A 137 0.44 13.41 5.64
CA VAL A 137 0.15 11.98 5.83
C VAL A 137 0.49 11.17 4.58
N VAL A 138 0.06 11.62 3.40
CA VAL A 138 0.40 10.98 2.12
C VAL A 138 1.91 10.94 1.96
N SER A 139 2.56 12.06 2.21
CA SER A 139 4.00 12.26 2.25
C SER A 139 4.74 11.27 3.16
N ALA A 140 4.34 11.15 4.42
CA ALA A 140 4.94 10.20 5.35
C ALA A 140 4.74 8.75 4.89
N TYR A 141 3.55 8.42 4.37
CA TYR A 141 3.25 7.09 3.86
C TYR A 141 4.12 6.75 2.63
N MET A 142 4.22 7.68 1.68
CA MET A 142 5.07 7.53 0.49
C MET A 142 6.52 7.32 0.90
N LEU A 143 7.03 8.11 1.85
CA LEU A 143 8.41 7.99 2.34
C LEU A 143 8.74 6.56 2.82
N VAL A 144 7.82 5.91 3.53
CA VAL A 144 8.00 4.51 3.95
C VAL A 144 8.04 3.56 2.75
N SER A 145 7.13 3.72 1.78
CA SER A 145 7.13 2.92 0.56
C SER A 145 8.44 3.09 -0.23
N VAL A 146 8.92 4.33 -0.40
CA VAL A 146 10.19 4.62 -1.09
C VAL A 146 11.35 3.93 -0.37
N LEU A 147 11.45 4.14 0.94
CA LEU A 147 12.53 3.58 1.76
C LEU A 147 12.51 2.04 1.72
N GLY A 148 11.33 1.43 1.75
CA GLY A 148 11.16 -0.02 1.60
C GLY A 148 11.73 -0.56 0.29
N HIS A 149 11.47 0.12 -0.83
CA HIS A 149 12.03 -0.27 -2.13
C HIS A 149 13.55 -0.10 -2.19
N TRP A 150 14.09 0.97 -1.61
CA TRP A 150 15.55 1.17 -1.55
C TRP A 150 16.26 0.13 -0.70
N VAL A 151 15.73 -0.17 0.49
CA VAL A 151 16.29 -1.21 1.37
C VAL A 151 16.24 -2.57 0.67
N PHE A 152 15.11 -2.91 0.05
CA PHE A 152 14.99 -4.15 -0.70
C PHE A 152 15.99 -4.20 -1.87
N GLY A 153 16.11 -3.12 -2.64
CA GLY A 153 17.07 -3.02 -3.74
C GLY A 153 18.52 -3.18 -3.29
N ALA A 154 18.90 -2.56 -2.17
CA ALA A 154 20.24 -2.69 -1.58
C ALA A 154 20.52 -4.13 -1.10
N LEU A 155 19.56 -4.75 -0.42
CA LEU A 155 19.67 -6.14 0.01
C LEU A 155 19.77 -7.11 -1.17
N LEU A 156 18.97 -6.88 -2.22
CA LEU A 156 19.01 -7.68 -3.44
C LEU A 156 20.36 -7.53 -4.14
N ALA A 157 20.89 -6.32 -4.26
CA ALA A 157 22.21 -6.08 -4.83
C ALA A 157 23.30 -6.82 -4.04
N GLY A 158 23.26 -6.75 -2.70
CA GLY A 158 24.18 -7.49 -1.84
C GLY A 158 24.08 -9.01 -2.03
N ALA A 159 22.86 -9.55 -2.08
CA ALA A 159 22.62 -10.98 -2.30
C ALA A 159 23.16 -11.45 -3.65
N LEU A 160 23.00 -10.64 -4.70
CA LEU A 160 23.52 -10.96 -6.03
C LEU A 160 25.03 -10.86 -6.12
N LEU A 161 25.65 -9.89 -5.43
CA LEU A 161 27.11 -9.81 -5.34
C LEU A 161 27.69 -11.06 -4.66
N LEU A 162 27.03 -11.56 -3.61
CA LEU A 162 27.40 -12.80 -2.94
C LEU A 162 27.18 -14.03 -3.85
N ALA A 163 26.04 -14.12 -4.52
CA ALA A 163 25.80 -15.19 -5.50
C ALA A 163 26.82 -15.17 -6.65
N ALA A 164 27.24 -13.97 -7.07
CA ALA A 164 28.25 -13.78 -8.10
C ALA A 164 29.64 -14.21 -7.63
N SER A 165 29.99 -13.95 -6.37
CA SER A 165 31.28 -14.42 -5.82
C SER A 165 31.36 -15.93 -5.73
N ASP A 166 30.22 -16.61 -5.56
CA ASP A 166 30.15 -18.07 -5.52
C ASP A 166 30.01 -18.71 -6.91
N GLY A 167 29.95 -17.90 -7.98
CA GLY A 167 29.77 -18.38 -9.35
C GLY A 167 28.39 -18.99 -9.63
N GLN A 168 27.42 -18.78 -8.74
CA GLN A 168 26.09 -19.39 -8.82
C GLN A 168 25.07 -18.55 -9.59
N VAL A 169 25.47 -17.39 -10.14
CA VAL A 169 24.53 -16.52 -10.87
C VAL A 169 24.11 -17.17 -12.18
N THR A 170 22.84 -17.54 -12.23
CA THR A 170 22.20 -18.06 -13.42
C THR A 170 21.79 -16.93 -14.37
N LYS A 171 21.63 -17.26 -15.66
CA LYS A 171 21.10 -16.32 -16.66
C LYS A 171 19.70 -15.81 -16.30
N VAL A 172 18.90 -16.65 -15.65
CA VAL A 172 17.54 -16.31 -15.21
C VAL A 172 17.57 -15.26 -14.10
N GLU A 173 18.44 -15.44 -13.10
CA GLU A 173 18.61 -14.46 -12.02
C GLU A 173 19.09 -13.11 -12.53
N LEU A 174 20.01 -13.11 -13.50
CA LEU A 174 20.48 -11.88 -14.12
C LEU A 174 19.35 -11.12 -14.83
N ILE A 175 18.49 -11.83 -15.59
CA ILE A 175 17.33 -11.26 -16.27
C ILE A 175 16.31 -10.74 -15.25
N ALA A 176 15.96 -11.56 -14.24
CA ALA A 176 14.99 -11.19 -13.21
C ALA A 176 15.45 -9.95 -12.42
N THR A 177 16.73 -9.91 -12.05
CA THR A 177 17.37 -8.76 -11.41
C THR A 177 17.30 -7.53 -12.30
N SER A 178 17.63 -7.66 -13.58
CA SER A 178 17.63 -6.52 -14.52
C SER A 178 16.24 -5.93 -14.67
N ILE A 179 15.20 -6.77 -14.77
CA ILE A 179 13.80 -6.33 -14.80
C ILE A 179 13.42 -5.63 -13.48
N PHE A 180 13.80 -6.21 -12.34
CA PHE A 180 13.53 -5.62 -11.03
C PHE A 180 14.24 -4.27 -10.84
N ALA A 181 15.50 -4.16 -11.27
CA ALA A 181 16.28 -2.93 -11.22
C ALA A 181 15.64 -1.85 -12.09
N LEU A 182 15.20 -2.21 -13.31
CA LEU A 182 14.49 -1.28 -14.19
C LEU A 182 13.15 -0.81 -13.58
N TYR A 183 12.39 -1.73 -12.99
CA TYR A 183 11.15 -1.40 -12.26
C TYR A 183 11.42 -0.42 -11.11
N SER A 184 12.44 -0.71 -10.30
CA SER A 184 12.84 0.11 -9.15
C SER A 184 13.33 1.50 -9.56
N LEU A 185 14.16 1.59 -10.60
CA LEU A 185 14.63 2.85 -11.17
C LEU A 185 13.47 3.67 -11.75
N SER A 186 12.50 3.01 -12.40
CA SER A 186 11.30 3.68 -12.91
C SER A 186 10.47 4.28 -11.78
N TRP A 187 10.28 3.54 -10.69
CA TRP A 187 9.55 4.02 -9.51
C TRP A 187 10.30 5.16 -8.81
N ALA A 188 11.61 5.01 -8.60
CA ALA A 188 12.45 6.08 -8.04
C ALA A 188 12.43 7.34 -8.93
N GLY A 189 12.49 7.17 -10.26
CA GLY A 189 12.38 8.25 -11.22
C GLY A 189 11.03 8.96 -11.15
N LEU A 190 9.93 8.21 -11.02
CA LEU A 190 8.58 8.77 -10.83
C LEU A 190 8.50 9.59 -9.54
N LEU A 191 9.06 9.10 -8.45
CA LEU A 191 9.11 9.81 -7.17
C LEU A 191 9.95 11.09 -7.22
N VAL A 192 11.13 11.02 -7.83
CA VAL A 192 12.00 12.19 -8.00
C VAL A 192 11.34 13.22 -8.92
N ALA A 193 10.64 12.78 -9.97
CA ALA A 193 9.87 13.66 -10.84
C ALA A 193 8.69 14.30 -10.10
N ALA A 194 7.97 13.53 -9.28
CA ALA A 194 6.90 14.00 -8.41
C ALA A 194 7.40 15.03 -7.39
N ALA A 195 8.61 14.83 -6.86
CA ALA A 195 9.28 15.73 -5.95
C ALA A 195 9.76 17.02 -6.63
N ARG A 196 10.30 16.95 -7.84
CA ARG A 196 10.94 18.11 -8.49
C ARG A 196 10.00 19.01 -9.28
N SER A 197 8.89 18.53 -9.86
CA SER A 197 8.09 19.37 -10.77
C SER A 197 6.68 18.84 -11.07
N ARG A 198 5.68 19.74 -10.95
CA ARG A 198 4.25 19.50 -11.27
C ARG A 198 4.08 19.08 -12.71
N ALA A 199 4.88 19.69 -13.58
CA ALA A 199 4.89 19.44 -15.02
C ALA A 199 5.58 18.12 -15.38
N ALA A 200 6.61 17.71 -14.63
CA ALA A 200 7.29 16.43 -14.84
C ALA A 200 6.39 15.26 -14.44
N LEU A 201 5.68 15.37 -13.32
CA LEU A 201 4.69 14.36 -12.89
C LEU A 201 3.55 14.23 -13.90
N ARG A 202 2.98 15.34 -14.39
CA ARG A 202 1.96 15.32 -15.47
C ARG A 202 2.47 14.69 -16.76
N ARG A 203 3.72 14.95 -17.17
CA ARG A 203 4.32 14.29 -18.34
C ARG A 203 4.53 12.80 -18.12
N LEU A 204 5.05 12.38 -16.97
CA LEU A 204 5.29 10.95 -16.69
C LEU A 204 3.98 10.16 -16.54
N HIS A 205 2.95 10.71 -15.89
CA HIS A 205 1.62 10.08 -15.79
C HIS A 205 0.89 9.98 -17.14
N ALA A 206 1.22 10.86 -18.09
CA ALA A 206 0.65 10.81 -19.43
C ALA A 206 1.23 9.68 -20.30
N VAL A 207 2.46 9.21 -20.03
CA VAL A 207 3.15 8.16 -20.81
C VAL A 207 2.45 6.80 -20.76
N PRO A 208 2.06 6.24 -19.61
CA PRO A 208 1.28 5.01 -19.60
C PRO A 208 -0.10 5.23 -20.22
N GLY A 209 -0.70 6.43 -20.07
CA GLY A 209 -1.96 6.79 -20.71
C GLY A 209 -1.89 6.82 -22.24
N THR A 210 -0.78 7.31 -22.82
CA THR A 210 -0.56 7.33 -24.27
C THR A 210 -0.15 5.96 -24.81
N ALA A 211 0.65 5.19 -24.06
CA ALA A 211 0.99 3.82 -24.41
C ALA A 211 -0.22 2.88 -24.35
N LEU A 212 -1.05 2.97 -23.30
CA LEU A 212 -2.31 2.22 -23.21
C LEU A 212 -3.30 2.70 -24.28
N ALA A 213 -3.36 3.99 -24.59
CA ALA A 213 -4.22 4.50 -25.65
C ALA A 213 -3.76 4.04 -27.04
N ALA A 214 -2.45 3.99 -27.29
CA ALA A 214 -1.89 3.43 -28.52
C ALA A 214 -2.17 1.93 -28.63
N LEU A 215 -1.95 1.17 -27.55
CA LEU A 215 -2.23 -0.26 -27.47
C LEU A 215 -3.74 -0.55 -27.60
N ARG A 216 -4.61 0.25 -26.99
CA ARG A 216 -6.07 0.12 -27.08
C ARG A 216 -6.62 0.59 -28.42
N ARG A 217 -5.98 1.56 -29.08
CA ARG A 217 -6.30 1.93 -30.47
C ARG A 217 -5.94 0.80 -31.44
N LEU A 218 -4.85 0.07 -31.14
CA LEU A 218 -4.48 -1.15 -31.84
C LEU A 218 -5.47 -2.30 -31.56
N LEU A 219 -6.04 -2.37 -30.35
CA LEU A 219 -6.96 -3.43 -29.90
C LEU A 219 -8.47 -3.07 -29.95
N ARG A 220 -8.85 -1.89 -30.44
CA ARG A 220 -10.24 -1.38 -30.58
C ARG A 220 -11.11 -1.45 -29.30
N LEU A 221 -10.58 -1.08 -28.14
CA LEU A 221 -11.34 -1.07 -26.87
C LEU A 221 -11.90 0.33 -26.51
N THR A 222 -13.05 0.38 -25.83
CA THR A 222 -13.83 1.59 -25.49
C THR A 222 -13.07 2.54 -24.52
N PRO A 223 -13.20 3.88 -24.65
CA PRO A 223 -12.49 4.85 -23.80
C PRO A 223 -13.02 4.87 -22.35
N LEU A 224 -12.11 5.08 -21.38
CA LEU A 224 -12.46 5.40 -19.99
C LEU A 224 -12.48 6.92 -19.77
N ASP A 225 -13.38 7.37 -18.91
CA ASP A 225 -13.56 8.78 -18.54
C ASP A 225 -12.29 9.36 -17.90
N ARG A 226 -11.81 10.48 -18.43
CA ARG A 226 -10.50 11.11 -18.14
C ARG A 226 -10.53 12.12 -17.00
N SER A 227 -11.71 12.45 -16.49
CA SER A 227 -11.94 13.49 -15.47
C SER A 227 -11.32 13.13 -14.11
N SER A 228 -11.44 11.88 -13.66
CA SER A 228 -10.96 11.41 -12.35
C SER A 228 -9.43 11.33 -12.17
N SER A 229 -8.66 11.26 -13.26
CA SER A 229 -7.20 10.98 -13.19
C SER A 229 -6.34 12.25 -13.02
N HIS A 230 -6.86 13.42 -13.42
CA HIS A 230 -6.14 14.69 -13.30
C HIS A 230 -6.22 15.26 -11.87
N GLU A 231 -7.37 15.10 -11.22
CA GLU A 231 -7.62 15.59 -9.86
C GLU A 231 -6.75 14.86 -8.82
N ALA A 232 -6.59 13.54 -8.97
CA ALA A 232 -5.71 12.74 -8.12
C ALA A 232 -4.21 13.09 -8.28
N ALA A 233 -3.79 13.46 -9.50
CA ALA A 233 -2.41 13.86 -9.77
C ALA A 233 -2.08 15.25 -9.18
N ASP A 234 -3.05 16.17 -9.22
CA ASP A 234 -2.89 17.52 -8.64
C ASP A 234 -2.87 17.49 -7.10
N GLU A 235 -3.71 16.66 -6.46
CA GLU A 235 -3.67 16.43 -5.01
C GLU A 235 -2.34 15.81 -4.54
N LEU A 236 -1.80 14.84 -5.28
CA LEU A 236 -0.53 14.18 -4.95
C LEU A 236 0.65 15.15 -5.06
N TYR A 237 0.63 16.05 -6.05
CA TYR A 237 1.67 17.05 -6.19
C TYR A 237 1.66 18.08 -5.05
N ASP A 238 0.49 18.60 -4.65
CA ASP A 238 0.42 19.57 -3.55
C ASP A 238 0.93 18.96 -2.24
N ALA A 239 0.67 17.68 -2.02
CA ALA A 239 1.20 16.94 -0.87
C ALA A 239 2.74 16.91 -0.87
N ILE A 240 3.36 16.63 -2.01
CA ILE A 240 4.82 16.52 -2.14
C ILE A 240 5.50 17.91 -2.08
N GLY A 241 4.90 18.92 -2.71
CA GLY A 241 5.40 20.31 -2.65
C GLY A 241 5.41 20.85 -1.22
N PHE A 242 4.44 20.47 -0.39
CA PHE A 242 4.39 20.85 1.02
C PHE A 242 5.54 20.26 1.85
N MET A 243 6.03 19.06 1.53
CA MET A 243 7.20 18.46 2.20
C MET A 243 8.48 19.22 1.90
N LEU A 244 8.68 19.58 0.64
CA LEU A 244 9.95 20.12 0.16
C LEU A 244 10.14 21.60 0.55
N ALA A 245 9.04 22.31 0.83
CA ALA A 245 9.06 23.69 1.29
C ALA A 245 9.50 23.87 2.76
N ARG A 246 9.65 22.79 3.55
CA ARG A 246 10.10 22.87 4.97
C ARG A 246 11.34 21.98 5.27
N PRO A 247 12.51 22.28 4.68
CA PRO A 247 13.74 21.49 4.92
C PRO A 247 14.33 21.66 6.34
N ARG A 248 13.97 22.72 7.07
CA ARG A 248 14.54 23.02 8.41
C ARG A 248 13.97 22.20 9.57
N ALA A 249 12.98 21.34 9.34
CA ALA A 249 12.47 20.40 10.34
C ALA A 249 13.19 19.03 10.33
N LEU A 250 14.14 18.82 9.42
CA LEU A 250 14.94 17.59 9.27
C LEU A 250 16.27 17.62 10.04
N LEU A 251 16.60 18.75 10.68
CA LEU A 251 17.74 18.90 11.58
C LEU A 251 17.20 19.30 12.96
N ILE A 252 16.84 18.29 13.77
CA ILE A 252 16.92 18.21 15.25
C ILE A 252 16.45 16.79 15.63
#